data_AF-A0A963MWI1-F1
#
_entry.id   AF-A0A963MWI1-F1
#
_cell.length_a   1.000
_cell.length_b   1.000
_cell.length_c   1.000
_cell.angle_alpha   90.00
_cell.angle_beta   90.00
_cell.angle_gamma   90.00
#
_symmetry.space_group_name_H-M   'P 1'
#
loop_
_entity.id
_entity.type
_entity.pdbx_description
1 polymer ?
#
loop_
_entity_poly.entity_id
_entity_poly.type
_entity_poly.pdbx_seq_one_letter_code
_entity_poly.pdbx_strand_id
1 'polypeptide(L)'
;RLIADNAAGLLMMRGEVDLVITGADRVAANGDTANKVGTYLKALAAADNGVPFYIAAPCSTIDFACPNGAAIPIEDRDGDEVRVLHGRDTIGATAQLRIASADTAIGNPAFDVTPAARITAIITEHGVVAPGALGTLAP
;
A
#
# COMPACT_ATOMS: atom_id res chain seq x y z
N ARG A 1 -9.65 -2.35 -15.25
CA ARG A 1 -10.18 -3.69 -14.89
C ARG A 1 -10.11 -3.83 -13.37
N LEU A 2 -11.16 -4.29 -12.69
CA LEU A 2 -11.06 -4.70 -11.29
C LEU A 2 -10.53 -6.13 -11.22
N ILE A 3 -9.62 -6.39 -10.29
CA ILE A 3 -8.99 -7.70 -10.09
C ILE A 3 -8.98 -8.04 -8.60
N ALA A 4 -8.85 -9.33 -8.28
CA ALA A 4 -8.49 -9.73 -6.93
C ALA A 4 -7.03 -9.32 -6.64
N ASP A 5 -6.72 -8.96 -5.39
CA ASP A 5 -5.37 -8.54 -4.98
C ASP A 5 -4.28 -9.52 -5.39
N ASN A 6 -4.52 -10.81 -5.18
CA ASN A 6 -3.57 -11.88 -5.44
C ASN A 6 -3.34 -12.14 -6.93
N ALA A 7 -4.16 -11.57 -7.82
CA ALA A 7 -3.96 -11.69 -9.26
C ALA A 7 -2.89 -10.72 -9.79
N ALA A 8 -2.54 -9.66 -9.03
CA ALA A 8 -1.65 -8.61 -9.50
C ALA A 8 -0.28 -9.15 -9.98
N GLY A 9 0.35 -10.05 -9.20
CA GLY A 9 1.64 -10.64 -9.57
C GLY A 9 1.60 -11.47 -10.84
N LEU A 10 0.51 -12.22 -11.07
CA LEU A 10 0.33 -12.99 -12.32
C LEU A 10 0.22 -12.07 -13.53
N LEU A 11 -0.47 -10.94 -13.40
CA LEU A 11 -0.60 -9.98 -14.50
C LEU A 11 0.73 -9.29 -14.81
N MET A 12 1.53 -8.96 -13.79
CA MET A 12 2.90 -8.46 -13.98
C MET A 12 3.78 -9.50 -14.69
N MET A 13 3.72 -10.77 -14.27
CA MET A 13 4.47 -11.87 -14.90
C MET A 13 4.11 -12.10 -16.37
N ARG A 14 2.87 -11.80 -16.75
CA ARG A 14 2.40 -11.90 -18.14
C ARG A 14 2.73 -10.66 -18.98
N GLY A 15 3.39 -9.66 -18.42
CA GLY A 15 3.64 -8.38 -19.09
C GLY A 15 2.36 -7.58 -19.34
N GLU A 16 1.28 -7.83 -18.57
CA GLU A 16 0.02 -7.09 -18.66
C GLU A 16 0.04 -5.79 -17.83
N VAL A 17 1.16 -5.46 -17.18
CA VAL A 17 1.34 -4.30 -16.31
C VAL A 17 2.66 -3.60 -16.63
N ASP A 18 2.60 -2.34 -17.07
CA ASP A 18 3.78 -1.54 -17.42
C ASP A 18 4.40 -0.80 -16.22
N LEU A 19 3.58 -0.42 -15.23
CA LEU A 19 4.02 0.26 -14.02
C LEU A 19 3.04 0.03 -12.86
N VAL A 20 3.53 0.16 -11.63
CA VAL A 20 2.71 0.20 -10.42
C VAL A 20 2.80 1.57 -9.79
N ILE A 21 1.67 2.14 -9.39
CA ILE A 21 1.59 3.40 -8.64
C ILE A 21 0.60 3.24 -7.49
N THR A 22 1.00 3.63 -6.29
CA THR A 22 0.13 3.68 -5.11
C THR A 22 0.22 5.03 -4.42
N GLY A 23 -0.72 5.30 -3.52
CA GLY A 23 -0.59 6.38 -2.54
C GLY A 23 0.40 6.06 -1.42
N ALA A 24 0.41 6.92 -0.41
CA ALA A 24 1.04 6.68 0.89
C ALA A 24 0.14 7.22 2.00
N ASP A 25 0.22 6.59 3.17
CA ASP A 25 -0.30 7.14 4.43
C ASP A 25 0.79 7.92 5.17
N ARG A 26 2.03 7.40 5.13
CA ARG A 26 3.23 8.07 5.65
C ARG A 26 4.46 7.66 4.87
N VAL A 27 5.33 8.62 4.57
CA VAL A 27 6.67 8.38 4.03
C VAL A 27 7.70 8.78 5.08
N ALA A 28 8.54 7.86 5.54
CA ALA A 28 9.63 8.16 6.46
C ALA A 28 10.76 8.93 5.75
N ALA A 29 11.65 9.55 6.53
CA ALA A 29 12.76 10.36 6.02
C ALA A 29 13.71 9.61 5.06
N ASN A 30 13.84 8.29 5.22
CA ASN A 30 14.64 7.44 4.33
C ASN A 30 13.89 6.95 3.07
N GLY A 31 12.62 7.33 2.91
CA GLY A 31 11.75 6.94 1.81
C GLY A 31 10.97 5.64 2.02
N ASP A 32 11.14 4.94 3.15
CA ASP A 32 10.27 3.82 3.51
C ASP A 32 8.83 4.33 3.63
N THR A 33 7.92 3.63 2.97
CA THR A 33 6.54 4.13 2.80
C THR A 33 5.56 3.17 3.44
N ALA A 34 4.79 3.68 4.41
CA ALA A 34 3.62 3.01 4.92
C ALA A 34 2.41 3.32 4.04
N ASN A 35 1.70 2.29 3.61
CA ASN A 35 0.45 2.40 2.85
C ASN A 35 -0.45 1.20 3.13
N LYS A 36 -1.69 1.20 2.61
CA LYS A 36 -2.67 0.12 2.79
C LYS A 36 -2.01 -1.26 2.60
N VAL A 37 -2.28 -2.18 3.53
CA VAL A 37 -1.72 -3.54 3.52
C VAL A 37 -1.90 -4.21 2.15
N GLY A 38 -0.86 -4.88 1.70
CA GLY A 38 -0.70 -5.41 0.35
C GLY A 38 0.21 -4.56 -0.53
N THR A 39 0.48 -3.29 -0.20
CA THR A 39 1.38 -2.44 -0.99
C THR A 39 2.77 -3.06 -1.12
N TYR A 40 3.34 -3.53 -0.01
CA TYR A 40 4.63 -4.20 -0.02
C TYR A 40 4.64 -5.46 -0.90
N LEU A 41 3.57 -6.26 -0.88
CA LEU A 41 3.45 -7.44 -1.76
C LEU A 41 3.44 -7.05 -3.24
N LYS A 42 2.78 -5.95 -3.61
CA LYS A 42 2.80 -5.44 -4.99
C LYS A 42 4.19 -4.92 -5.36
N ALA A 43 4.90 -4.28 -4.44
CA ALA A 43 6.28 -3.84 -4.67
C ALA A 43 7.26 -5.01 -4.86
N LEU A 44 7.08 -6.11 -4.12
CA LEU A 44 7.85 -7.34 -4.30
C LEU A 44 7.59 -7.97 -5.68
N ALA A 45 6.32 -8.12 -6.07
CA ALA A 45 5.96 -8.65 -7.38
C ALA A 45 6.47 -7.75 -8.52
N ALA A 46 6.37 -6.44 -8.38
CA ALA A 46 6.87 -5.48 -9.37
C ALA A 46 8.39 -5.63 -9.55
N ALA A 47 9.14 -5.68 -8.44
CA ALA A 47 10.59 -5.87 -8.48
C ALA A 47 11.03 -7.19 -9.14
N ASP A 48 10.34 -8.29 -8.84
CA ASP A 48 10.63 -9.61 -9.43
C ASP A 48 10.39 -9.65 -10.95
N ASN A 49 9.40 -8.88 -11.42
CA ASN A 49 9.01 -8.83 -12.84
C ASN A 49 9.58 -7.63 -13.60
N GLY A 50 10.50 -6.87 -12.99
CA GLY A 50 11.13 -5.70 -13.62
C GLY A 50 10.16 -4.54 -13.91
N VAL A 51 9.02 -4.49 -13.23
CA VAL A 51 8.02 -3.43 -13.36
C VAL A 51 8.35 -2.28 -12.39
N PRO A 52 8.43 -1.02 -12.84
CA PRO A 52 8.74 0.11 -11.97
C PRO A 52 7.59 0.39 -10.99
N PHE A 53 7.94 0.72 -9.75
CA PHE A 53 7.00 0.91 -8.64
C PHE A 53 7.11 2.33 -8.08
N TYR A 54 6.05 3.11 -8.18
CA TYR A 54 6.01 4.51 -7.76
C TYR A 54 5.10 4.71 -6.55
N ILE A 55 5.51 5.62 -5.67
CA ILE A 55 4.64 6.21 -4.66
C ILE A 55 4.23 7.61 -5.14
N ALA A 56 2.96 7.95 -5.07
CA ALA A 56 2.47 9.31 -5.23
C ALA A 56 1.95 9.83 -3.89
N ALA A 57 2.62 10.84 -3.33
CA ALA A 57 2.28 11.39 -2.03
C ALA A 57 2.68 12.87 -1.98
N PRO A 58 1.83 13.76 -1.42
CA PRO A 58 2.22 15.15 -1.23
C PRO A 58 3.32 15.27 -0.18
N CYS A 59 4.09 16.37 -0.21
CA CYS A 59 5.15 16.60 0.77
C CYS A 59 4.66 16.61 2.22
N SER A 60 3.39 16.97 2.45
CA SER A 60 2.74 16.89 3.77
C SER A 60 2.61 15.47 4.33
N THR A 61 2.74 14.43 3.50
CA THR A 61 2.74 13.01 3.90
C THR A 61 4.13 12.51 4.29
N ILE A 62 5.18 13.29 4.00
CA ILE A 62 6.55 12.96 4.38
C ILE A 62 6.79 13.39 5.83
N ASP A 63 7.06 12.40 6.68
CA ASP A 63 7.40 12.59 8.07
C ASP A 63 8.93 12.59 8.22
N PHE A 64 9.53 13.78 8.10
CA PHE A 64 10.98 13.96 8.26
C PHE A 64 11.50 13.65 9.66
N ALA A 65 10.62 13.56 10.67
CA ALA A 65 10.98 13.16 12.03
C ALA A 65 10.98 11.63 12.21
N CYS A 66 10.33 10.89 11.31
CA CYS A 66 10.34 9.43 11.30
C CYS A 66 11.58 8.92 10.53
N PRO A 67 12.57 8.29 11.19
CA PRO A 67 13.85 7.99 10.55
C PRO A 67 13.75 6.89 9.49
N ASN A 68 12.88 5.90 9.67
CA ASN A 68 12.72 4.76 8.78
C ASN A 68 11.40 4.03 9.04
N GLY A 69 11.08 3.07 8.18
CA GLY A 69 9.84 2.31 8.23
C GLY A 69 9.62 1.51 9.52
N ALA A 70 10.68 1.10 10.23
CA ALA A 70 10.55 0.39 11.50
C ALA A 70 10.06 1.30 12.65
N ALA A 71 10.16 2.62 12.48
CA ALA A 71 9.62 3.60 13.42
C ALA A 71 8.16 3.97 13.13
N ILE A 72 7.55 3.44 12.05
CA ILE A 72 6.13 3.67 11.74
C ILE A 72 5.27 2.65 12.50
N PRO A 73 4.38 3.07 13.41
CA PRO A 73 3.46 2.15 14.06
C PRO A 73 2.43 1.63 13.06
N ILE A 74 2.19 0.32 13.07
CA ILE A 74 1.17 -0.31 12.24
C ILE A 74 -0.11 -0.44 13.07
N GLU A 75 -1.19 0.18 12.60
CA GLU A 75 -2.51 0.06 13.18
C GLU A 75 -3.06 -1.35 12.95
N ASP A 76 -3.42 -2.05 14.02
CA ASP A 76 -4.28 -3.24 13.97
C ASP A 76 -5.74 -2.82 14.14
N ARG A 77 -6.59 -3.18 13.17
CA ARG A 77 -8.01 -2.82 13.14
C ARG A 77 -8.90 -3.95 13.64
N ASP A 78 -10.16 -3.63 13.90
CA ASP A 78 -11.14 -4.61 14.34
C ASP A 78 -11.22 -5.78 13.33
N GLY A 79 -11.18 -7.01 13.84
CA GLY A 79 -11.30 -8.21 13.02
C GLY A 79 -12.63 -8.32 12.28
N ASP A 80 -13.70 -7.67 12.76
CA ASP A 80 -15.00 -7.70 12.09
C ASP A 80 -15.00 -6.99 10.73
N GLU A 81 -14.02 -6.12 10.44
CA GLU A 81 -13.81 -5.59 9.08
C GLU A 81 -13.43 -6.69 8.07
N VAL A 82 -12.89 -7.81 8.54
CA VAL A 82 -12.59 -9.00 7.73
C VAL A 82 -13.71 -10.03 7.84
N ARG A 83 -14.28 -10.23 9.03
CA ARG A 83 -15.34 -11.24 9.24
C ARG A 83 -16.67 -10.86 8.59
N VAL A 84 -16.92 -9.58 8.35
CA VAL A 84 -18.18 -9.06 7.82
C VAL A 84 -17.94 -8.29 6.53
N LEU A 85 -18.49 -8.79 5.43
CA LEU A 85 -18.48 -8.10 4.15
C LEU A 85 -19.70 -7.19 4.05
N HIS A 86 -19.47 -5.94 3.67
CA HIS A 86 -20.52 -4.98 3.34
C HIS A 86 -20.58 -4.78 1.82
N GLY A 87 -21.78 -4.84 1.24
CA GLY A 87 -21.92 -4.72 -0.21
C GLY A 87 -23.36 -4.58 -0.66
N ARG A 88 -23.57 -4.77 -1.96
CA ARG A 88 -24.91 -4.84 -2.56
C ARG A 88 -25.25 -6.29 -2.86
N ASP A 89 -26.48 -6.69 -2.54
CA ASP A 89 -27.02 -8.00 -2.89
C ASP A 89 -27.44 -8.07 -4.38
N THR A 90 -28.04 -9.21 -4.76
CA THR A 90 -28.47 -9.46 -6.15
C THR A 90 -29.61 -8.54 -6.64
N ILE A 91 -30.31 -7.86 -5.74
CA ILE A 91 -31.35 -6.88 -6.07
C ILE A 91 -30.86 -5.43 -5.90
N GLY A 92 -29.59 -5.24 -5.57
CA GLY A 92 -28.94 -3.94 -5.44
C GLY A 92 -29.11 -3.27 -4.07
N ALA A 93 -29.71 -3.95 -3.09
CA ALA A 93 -29.87 -3.43 -1.73
C ALA A 93 -28.58 -3.60 -0.92
N THR A 94 -28.32 -2.67 0.00
CA THR A 94 -27.19 -2.79 0.93
C THR A 94 -27.42 -3.99 1.85
N ALA A 95 -26.44 -4.89 1.90
CA ALA A 95 -26.46 -6.06 2.75
C ALA A 95 -25.11 -6.24 3.44
N GLN A 96 -25.12 -7.03 4.52
CA GLN A 96 -23.92 -7.49 5.20
C GLN A 96 -23.92 -9.01 5.29
N LEU A 97 -22.75 -9.62 5.10
CA LEU A 97 -22.56 -11.07 5.15
C LEU A 97 -21.40 -11.40 6.10
N ARG A 98 -21.67 -12.19 7.13
CA ARG A 98 -20.63 -12.72 8.01
C ARG A 98 -20.00 -13.96 7.39
N ILE A 99 -18.72 -13.90 7.04
CA ILE A 99 -17.97 -14.97 6.36
C ILE A 99 -17.16 -15.86 7.32
N ALA A 100 -17.03 -15.46 8.59
CA ALA A 100 -16.36 -16.23 9.65
C ALA A 100 -17.10 -16.03 10.99
N SER A 101 -16.98 -17.00 11.91
CA SER A 101 -17.61 -16.90 13.23
C SER A 101 -17.06 -15.71 14.03
N ALA A 102 -17.86 -15.13 14.92
CA ALA A 102 -17.48 -13.92 15.67
C ALA A 102 -16.22 -14.11 16.55
N ASP A 103 -15.96 -15.34 16.99
CA ASP A 103 -14.82 -15.75 17.81
C ASP A 103 -13.58 -16.15 16.99
N THR A 104 -13.67 -16.21 15.65
CA THR A 104 -12.50 -16.50 14.80
C THR A 104 -11.42 -15.43 15.03
N ALA A 105 -10.22 -15.82 15.43
CA ALA A 105 -9.10 -14.88 15.56
C ALA A 105 -8.68 -14.33 14.19
N ILE A 106 -8.46 -13.01 14.09
CA ILE A 106 -8.12 -12.31 12.85
C ILE A 106 -6.86 -11.46 13.08
N GLY A 107 -5.91 -11.51 12.15
CA GLY A 107 -4.89 -10.49 12.00
C GLY A 107 -5.36 -9.47 10.97
N ASN A 108 -5.52 -8.20 11.36
CA ASN A 108 -6.01 -7.13 10.49
C ASN A 108 -5.12 -5.87 10.58
N PRO A 109 -3.84 -5.97 10.17
CA PRO A 109 -3.00 -4.79 10.04
C PRO A 109 -3.55 -3.92 8.91
N ALA A 110 -3.82 -2.65 9.20
CA ALA A 110 -4.37 -1.70 8.25
C ALA A 110 -3.39 -1.28 7.17
N PHE A 111 -2.09 -1.41 7.45
CA PHE A 111 -0.99 -0.92 6.64
C PHE A 111 0.15 -1.94 6.60
N ASP A 112 1.00 -1.83 5.59
CA ASP A 112 2.33 -2.42 5.58
C ASP A 112 3.38 -1.37 5.20
N VAL A 113 4.66 -1.71 5.35
CA VAL A 113 5.78 -0.85 5.00
C VAL A 113 6.47 -1.38 3.75
N THR A 114 6.55 -0.55 2.72
CA THR A 114 7.35 -0.81 1.52
C THR A 114 8.72 -0.16 1.69
N PRO A 115 9.82 -0.93 1.71
CA PRO A 115 11.16 -0.38 1.83
C PRO A 115 11.52 0.50 0.62
N ALA A 116 12.27 1.58 0.86
CA ALA A 116 12.74 2.51 -0.16
C ALA A 116 13.45 1.81 -1.34
N ALA A 117 14.16 0.71 -1.09
CA ALA A 117 14.85 -0.09 -2.10
C ALA A 117 13.93 -0.80 -3.11
N ARG A 118 12.61 -0.83 -2.85
CA ARG A 118 11.59 -1.38 -3.76
C ARG A 118 10.80 -0.28 -4.48
N ILE A 119 11.13 0.99 -4.25
CA ILE A 119 10.45 2.15 -4.82
C ILE A 119 11.35 2.78 -5.87
N THR A 120 10.85 2.87 -7.11
CA THR A 120 11.52 3.51 -8.24
C THR A 120 11.65 5.02 -8.01
N ALA A 121 10.55 5.69 -7.67
CA ALA A 121 10.56 7.11 -7.30
C ALA A 121 9.30 7.49 -6.51
N ILE A 122 9.38 8.65 -5.85
CA ILE A 122 8.28 9.28 -5.12
C ILE A 122 7.86 10.54 -5.89
N ILE A 123 6.58 10.61 -6.22
CA ILE A 123 5.95 11.70 -6.98
C ILE A 123 5.27 12.64 -5.98
N THR A 124 5.66 13.90 -6.02
CA THR A 124 5.16 14.99 -5.15
C THR A 124 4.66 16.16 -6.00
N GLU A 125 4.06 17.15 -5.37
CA GLU A 125 3.70 18.44 -6.00
C GLU A 125 4.94 19.24 -6.48
N HIS A 126 6.14 18.91 -5.99
CA HIS A 126 7.41 19.52 -6.37
C HIS A 126 8.18 18.70 -7.43
N GLY A 127 7.59 17.62 -7.94
CA GLY A 127 8.17 16.76 -8.97
C GLY A 127 8.47 15.35 -8.47
N VAL A 128 9.32 14.65 -9.23
CA VAL A 128 9.65 13.24 -8.99
C VAL A 128 11.05 13.16 -8.38
N VAL A 129 11.16 12.51 -7.22
CA VAL A 129 12.42 12.37 -6.48
C VAL A 129 12.72 10.90 -6.18
N ALA A 130 13.99 10.56 -6.12
CA ALA A 130 14.41 9.26 -5.61
C ALA A 130 14.11 9.16 -4.10
N PRO A 131 13.79 7.97 -3.55
CA PRO A 131 13.52 7.80 -2.12
C PRO A 131 14.64 8.33 -1.20
N GLY A 132 15.90 8.18 -1.60
CA GLY A 132 17.06 8.68 -0.84
C GLY A 132 17.30 10.19 -0.98
N ALA A 133 16.52 10.91 -1.79
CA ALA A 133 16.67 12.34 -2.06
C ALA A 133 15.57 13.20 -1.41
N LEU A 134 14.72 12.63 -0.55
CA LEU A 134 13.62 13.36 0.09
C LEU A 134 14.08 14.59 0.88
N GLY A 135 15.31 14.60 1.38
CA GLY A 135 15.90 15.76 2.07
C GLY A 135 15.95 17.04 1.23
N THR A 136 15.87 16.97 -0.11
CA THR A 136 15.77 18.16 -0.97
C THR A 136 14.39 18.83 -0.93
N LEU A 137 13.40 18.15 -0.35
CA LEU A 137 12.02 18.62 -0.18
C LEU A 137 11.74 19.08 1.25
N ALA A 138 12.72 18.99 2.16
CA ALA A 138 12.55 19.44 3.53
C ALA A 138 12.33 20.97 3.56
N PRO A 139 11.36 21.46 4.35
CA PRO A 139 11.12 22.89 4.52
C PRO A 139 12.26 23.62 5.25
#